data_AF-A0A814X9N1-F1
#
_entry.id   AF-A0A814X9N1-F1
#
_cell.length_a   1.000
_cell.length_b   1.000
_cell.length_c   1.000
_cell.angle_alpha   90.00
_cell.angle_beta   90.00
_cell.angle_gamma   90.00
#
_symmetry.space_group_name_H-M   'P 1'
#
loop_
_entity.id
_entity.type
_entity.pdbx_description
1 polymer ?
#
loop_
_entity_poly.entity_id
_entity_poly.type
_entity_poly.pdbx_seq_one_letter_code
_entity_poly.pdbx_strand_id
1 'polypeptide(L)'
;MLSQREYEKLKWQLKNIPSTIKGRPRQNLRTALRKKIHEHELASTYPTFTPSNFQPFFINFQTTDLTLLHLIEACAASTNFILDTESVGIYRGPNKPALIQIQIILPTSISYVLIIEVCHLPPIHETTFQLIKQFFTTLFSSGKTIYIWGEIDELNDFTTTGLFTLDQIKLSNNNNFQDEFKDYWTKKHPHQTILWAI
;
A
#
# COMPACT_ATOMS: atom_id res chain seq x y z
N MET A 1 18.89 -10.39 -3.59
CA MET A 1 19.64 -9.93 -4.78
C MET A 1 20.29 -11.14 -5.43
N LEU A 2 20.35 -11.22 -6.76
CA LEU A 2 21.04 -12.33 -7.44
C LEU A 2 22.56 -12.17 -7.31
N SER A 3 23.27 -13.28 -7.15
CA SER A 3 24.72 -13.31 -7.39
C SER A 3 25.01 -13.13 -8.89
N GLN A 4 26.23 -12.70 -9.23
CA GLN A 4 26.64 -12.55 -10.63
C GLN A 4 26.43 -13.84 -11.44
N ARG A 5 26.74 -15.00 -10.84
CA ARG A 5 26.58 -16.31 -11.47
C ARG A 5 25.11 -16.64 -11.77
N GLU A 6 24.20 -16.27 -10.86
CA GLU A 6 22.76 -16.49 -11.06
C GLU A 6 22.20 -15.55 -12.12
N TYR A 7 22.61 -14.28 -12.13
CA TYR A 7 22.20 -13.31 -13.13
C TYR A 7 22.62 -13.73 -14.55
N GLU A 8 23.87 -14.16 -14.73
CA GLU A 8 24.36 -14.66 -16.02
C GLU A 8 23.66 -15.95 -16.46
N LYS A 9 23.36 -16.85 -15.51
CA LYS A 9 22.57 -18.05 -15.79
C LYS A 9 21.16 -17.71 -16.29
N LEU A 10 20.48 -16.73 -15.68
CA LEU A 10 19.14 -16.31 -16.12
C LEU A 10 19.19 -15.65 -17.50
N LYS A 11 20.18 -14.80 -17.78
CA LYS A 11 20.41 -14.22 -19.12
C LYS A 11 20.62 -15.31 -20.17
N TRP A 12 21.45 -16.29 -19.87
CA TRP A 12 21.69 -17.43 -20.75
C TRP A 12 20.40 -18.23 -20.98
N GLN A 13 19.64 -18.55 -19.92
CA GLN A 13 18.37 -19.26 -20.05
C GLN A 13 17.38 -18.49 -20.94
N LEU A 14 17.26 -17.17 -20.76
CA LEU A 14 16.38 -16.33 -21.55
C LEU A 14 16.76 -16.33 -23.04
N LYS A 15 18.07 -16.28 -23.35
CA LYS A 15 18.60 -16.29 -24.72
C LYS A 15 18.32 -17.62 -25.44
N ASN A 16 18.29 -18.72 -24.70
CA ASN A 16 18.12 -20.08 -25.24
C ASN A 16 16.66 -20.56 -25.30
N ILE A 17 15.66 -19.71 -25.02
CA ILE A 17 14.26 -20.05 -25.24
C ILE A 17 13.94 -19.95 -26.75
N PRO A 18 13.53 -21.06 -27.43
CA PRO A 18 13.23 -21.05 -28.85
C PRO A 18 12.16 -20.01 -29.23
N SER A 19 12.37 -19.28 -30.32
CA SER A 19 11.49 -18.20 -30.78
C SER A 19 10.22 -18.67 -31.52
N THR A 20 10.16 -19.92 -31.96
CA THR A 20 9.21 -20.40 -32.98
C THR A 20 8.11 -21.34 -32.48
N ILE A 21 8.00 -21.61 -31.18
CA ILE A 21 7.04 -22.61 -30.65
C ILE A 21 5.92 -21.92 -29.88
N LYS A 22 4.70 -21.98 -30.42
CA LYS A 22 3.47 -21.43 -29.82
C LYS A 22 3.02 -22.31 -28.64
N GLY A 23 2.95 -21.74 -27.44
CA GLY A 23 2.37 -22.39 -26.26
C GLY A 23 2.41 -21.50 -25.01
N ARG A 24 1.27 -21.34 -24.33
CA ARG A 24 1.09 -20.51 -23.11
C ARG A 24 2.14 -20.76 -21.99
N PRO A 25 2.62 -21.99 -21.71
CA PRO A 25 3.53 -22.22 -20.57
C PRO A 25 4.92 -21.59 -20.74
N ARG A 26 5.47 -21.52 -21.96
CA ARG A 26 6.81 -20.95 -22.20
C ARG A 26 6.82 -19.43 -22.34
N GLN A 27 5.69 -18.81 -22.75
CA GLN A 27 5.51 -17.35 -22.68
C GLN A 27 5.58 -16.86 -21.22
N ASN A 28 4.99 -17.60 -20.28
CA ASN A 28 5.06 -17.28 -18.86
C ASN A 28 6.50 -17.38 -18.32
N LEU A 29 7.27 -18.40 -18.73
CA LEU A 29 8.68 -18.54 -18.33
C LEU A 29 9.54 -17.38 -18.87
N ARG A 30 9.41 -17.03 -20.16
CA ARG A 30 10.17 -15.93 -20.77
C ARG A 30 9.88 -14.59 -20.07
N THR A 31 8.60 -14.36 -19.75
CA THR A 31 8.15 -13.16 -19.02
C THR A 31 8.69 -13.14 -17.59
N ALA A 32 8.61 -14.28 -16.88
CA ALA A 32 9.14 -14.40 -15.52
C ALA A 32 10.66 -14.18 -15.46
N LEU A 33 11.42 -14.72 -16.41
CA LEU A 33 12.87 -14.52 -16.51
C LEU A 33 13.22 -13.06 -16.79
N ARG A 34 12.53 -12.41 -17.74
CA ARG A 34 12.70 -10.98 -18.03
C ARG A 34 12.42 -10.13 -16.79
N LYS A 35 11.32 -10.41 -16.09
CA LYS A 35 10.95 -9.74 -14.85
C LYS A 35 12.07 -9.86 -13.81
N LYS A 36 12.57 -11.07 -13.54
CA LYS A 36 13.66 -11.28 -12.57
C LYS A 36 14.96 -10.56 -12.94
N ILE A 37 15.34 -10.57 -14.22
CA ILE A 37 16.52 -9.85 -14.72
C ILE A 37 16.34 -8.35 -14.51
N HIS A 38 15.18 -7.81 -14.88
CA HIS A 38 14.86 -6.40 -14.72
C HIS A 38 14.82 -5.98 -13.24
N GLU A 39 14.17 -6.76 -12.37
CA GLU A 39 14.15 -6.51 -10.93
C GLU A 39 15.56 -6.50 -10.32
N HIS A 40 16.45 -7.39 -10.77
CA HIS A 40 17.85 -7.36 -10.35
C HIS A 40 18.58 -6.12 -10.85
N GLU A 41 18.39 -5.72 -12.10
CA GLU A 41 18.97 -4.49 -12.66
C GLU A 41 18.52 -3.26 -11.87
N LEU A 42 17.22 -3.15 -11.57
CA LEU A 42 16.67 -2.09 -10.74
C LEU A 42 17.28 -2.13 -9.33
N ALA A 43 17.27 -3.28 -8.65
CA ALA A 43 17.82 -3.42 -7.31
C ALA A 43 19.32 -3.09 -7.23
N SER A 44 20.08 -3.35 -8.31
CA SER A 44 21.51 -3.02 -8.41
C SER A 44 21.75 -1.55 -8.77
N THR A 45 20.80 -0.91 -9.45
CA THR A 45 20.90 0.50 -9.87
C THR A 45 20.56 1.45 -8.74
N TYR A 46 19.60 1.10 -7.90
CA TYR A 46 19.09 1.97 -6.85
C TYR A 46 19.62 1.57 -5.47
N PRO A 47 19.84 2.53 -4.56
CA PRO A 47 20.24 2.24 -3.20
C PRO A 47 19.21 1.31 -2.54
N THR A 48 19.69 0.44 -1.66
CA THR A 48 18.80 -0.42 -0.88
C THR A 48 17.89 0.46 -0.04
N PHE A 49 16.59 0.31 -0.24
CA PHE A 49 15.62 0.96 0.62
C PHE A 49 15.83 0.52 2.06
N THR A 50 16.13 1.47 2.93
CA THR A 50 16.19 1.24 4.37
C THR A 50 14.94 1.85 4.96
N PRO A 51 14.01 1.05 5.52
CA PRO A 51 12.80 1.61 6.10
C PRO A 51 13.17 2.52 7.27
N SER A 52 12.44 3.64 7.38
CA SER A 52 12.48 4.47 8.57
C SER A 52 12.09 3.65 9.80
N ASN A 53 12.60 3.98 10.99
CA ASN A 53 12.14 3.33 12.22
C ASN A 53 10.62 3.50 12.37
N PHE A 54 9.92 2.40 12.56
CA PHE A 54 8.48 2.39 12.82
C PHE A 54 8.11 1.39 13.92
N GLN A 55 6.98 1.63 14.58
CA GLN A 55 6.38 0.71 15.53
C GLN A 55 5.09 0.12 14.96
N PRO A 56 4.99 -1.21 14.80
CA PRO A 56 3.77 -1.84 14.30
C PRO A 56 2.72 -2.00 15.40
N PHE A 57 1.45 -1.83 15.04
CA PHE A 57 0.28 -2.11 15.88
C PHE A 57 -0.73 -2.94 15.09
N PHE A 58 -1.13 -4.08 15.63
CA PHE A 58 -2.18 -4.93 15.06
C PHE A 58 -3.48 -4.65 15.82
N ILE A 59 -4.46 -4.08 15.11
CA ILE A 59 -5.74 -3.67 15.70
C ILE A 59 -6.79 -4.75 15.42
N ASN A 60 -7.30 -5.36 16.48
CA ASN A 60 -8.29 -6.43 16.46
C ASN A 60 -9.07 -6.45 17.79
N PHE A 61 -9.90 -7.48 18.00
CA PHE A 61 -10.73 -7.65 19.21
C PHE A 61 -9.96 -7.76 20.54
N GLN A 62 -8.65 -8.00 20.50
CA GLN A 62 -7.78 -8.10 21.68
C GLN A 62 -7.02 -6.80 21.96
N THR A 63 -7.12 -5.80 21.10
CA THR A 63 -6.45 -4.51 21.30
C THR A 63 -7.02 -3.82 22.54
N THR A 64 -6.14 -3.38 23.43
CA THR A 64 -6.57 -2.73 24.67
C THR A 64 -6.99 -1.29 24.45
N ASP A 65 -7.94 -0.82 25.25
CA ASP A 65 -8.39 0.58 25.25
C ASP A 65 -7.22 1.55 25.47
N LEU A 66 -6.26 1.22 26.34
CA LEU A 66 -5.06 2.03 26.56
C LEU A 66 -4.23 2.20 25.29
N THR A 67 -4.08 1.13 24.51
CA THR A 67 -3.36 1.18 23.22
C THR A 67 -4.09 2.10 22.24
N LEU A 68 -5.43 2.00 22.18
CA LEU A 68 -6.23 2.83 21.29
C LEU A 68 -6.20 4.31 21.69
N LEU A 69 -6.25 4.63 22.98
CA LEU A 69 -6.11 5.99 23.48
C LEU A 69 -4.75 6.60 23.08
N HIS A 70 -3.67 5.84 23.26
CA HIS A 70 -2.33 6.24 22.80
C HIS A 70 -2.28 6.51 21.28
N LEU A 71 -2.91 5.64 20.49
CA LEU A 71 -2.98 5.82 19.03
C LEU A 71 -3.84 7.02 18.62
N ILE A 72 -4.90 7.33 19.34
CA ILE A 72 -5.73 8.53 19.13
C ILE A 72 -4.91 9.78 19.39
N GLU A 73 -4.14 9.83 20.49
CA GLU A 73 -3.26 10.96 20.81
C GLU A 73 -2.19 11.16 19.72
N ALA A 74 -1.56 10.07 19.27
CA ALA A 74 -0.60 10.11 18.17
C ALA A 74 -1.23 10.59 16.85
N CYS A 75 -2.45 10.14 16.55
CA CYS A 75 -3.22 10.58 15.39
C CYS A 75 -3.58 12.07 15.49
N ALA A 76 -3.96 12.55 16.67
CA ALA A 76 -4.25 13.96 16.91
C ALA A 76 -3.00 14.84 16.71
N ALA A 77 -1.82 14.37 17.11
CA ALA A 77 -0.55 15.09 16.98
C ALA A 77 0.02 15.10 15.55
N SER A 78 -0.32 14.12 14.70
CA SER A 78 0.16 14.03 13.32
C SER A 78 -0.68 14.85 12.35
N THR A 79 -0.09 15.36 11.28
CA THR A 79 -0.81 15.98 10.15
C THR A 79 -0.76 15.14 8.88
N ASN A 80 0.09 14.12 8.82
CA ASN A 80 0.36 13.35 7.59
C ASN A 80 0.18 11.86 7.85
N PHE A 81 -0.53 11.20 6.93
CA PHE A 81 -0.86 9.78 7.03
C PHE A 81 -0.71 9.12 5.67
N ILE A 82 -0.21 7.89 5.65
CA ILE A 82 -0.35 7.02 4.48
C ILE A 82 -1.44 6.02 4.79
N LEU A 83 -2.36 5.82 3.87
CA LEU A 83 -3.44 4.86 4.00
C LEU A 83 -3.43 3.92 2.78
N ASP A 84 -3.64 2.65 3.05
CA ASP A 84 -3.75 1.61 2.04
C ASP A 84 -4.82 0.61 2.47
N THR A 85 -5.47 -0.04 1.51
CA THR A 85 -6.54 -1.00 1.80
C THR A 85 -6.41 -2.26 0.98
N GLU A 86 -6.84 -3.38 1.58
CA GLU A 86 -6.95 -4.64 0.87
C GLU A 86 -8.36 -5.20 1.02
N SER A 87 -8.92 -5.62 -0.10
CA SER A 87 -10.23 -6.26 -0.17
C SER A 87 -10.12 -7.68 -0.72
N VAL A 88 -10.94 -8.59 -0.21
CA VAL A 88 -11.02 -9.96 -0.71
C VAL A 88 -12.04 -10.03 -1.83
N GLY A 89 -11.59 -10.44 -3.01
CA GLY A 89 -12.45 -10.69 -4.16
C GLY A 89 -13.42 -11.85 -3.90
N ILE A 90 -14.73 -11.59 -4.00
CA ILE A 90 -15.76 -12.62 -3.90
C ILE A 90 -16.25 -12.98 -5.31
N TYR A 91 -16.24 -14.27 -5.65
CA TYR A 91 -16.72 -14.73 -6.96
C TYR A 91 -18.20 -14.33 -7.14
N ARG A 92 -18.48 -13.50 -8.17
CA ARG A 92 -19.80 -12.94 -8.49
C ARG A 92 -20.44 -12.11 -7.37
N GLY A 93 -19.65 -11.60 -6.42
CA GLY A 93 -20.11 -10.70 -5.37
C GLY A 93 -19.30 -9.41 -5.33
N PRO A 94 -19.77 -8.39 -4.58
CA PRO A 94 -18.93 -7.24 -4.26
C PRO A 94 -17.69 -7.71 -3.48
N ASN A 95 -16.58 -7.00 -3.68
CA ASN A 95 -15.39 -7.22 -2.87
C ASN A 95 -15.73 -7.02 -1.39
N LYS A 96 -15.11 -7.81 -0.53
CA LYS A 96 -15.29 -7.68 0.91
C LYS A 96 -14.10 -6.94 1.52
N PRO A 97 -14.33 -5.85 2.26
CA PRO A 97 -13.31 -5.21 3.08
C PRO A 97 -12.57 -6.22 3.95
N ALA A 98 -11.23 -6.21 3.91
CA ALA A 98 -10.42 -7.15 4.68
C ALA A 98 -9.38 -6.47 5.58
N LEU A 99 -8.64 -5.50 5.05
CA LEU A 99 -7.55 -4.84 5.74
C LEU A 99 -7.57 -3.34 5.49
N ILE A 100 -7.30 -2.56 6.53
CA ILE A 100 -6.87 -1.16 6.41
C ILE A 100 -5.47 -1.07 7.01
N GLN A 101 -4.52 -0.55 6.24
CA GLN A 101 -3.18 -0.20 6.71
C GLN A 101 -3.06 1.31 6.82
N ILE A 102 -2.54 1.79 7.96
CA ILE A 102 -2.36 3.23 8.20
C ILE A 102 -0.97 3.47 8.75
N GLN A 103 -0.22 4.38 8.14
CA GLN A 103 1.02 4.90 8.68
C GLN A 103 0.79 6.30 9.24
N ILE A 104 1.03 6.49 10.53
CA ILE A 104 1.05 7.80 11.19
C ILE A 104 2.47 8.35 11.11
N ILE A 105 2.66 9.44 10.36
CA ILE A 105 3.97 10.07 10.17
C ILE A 105 4.20 11.11 11.26
N LEU A 106 5.06 10.81 12.22
CA LEU A 106 5.43 11.73 13.29
C LEU A 106 6.75 12.43 12.95
N PRO A 107 6.79 13.77 12.73
CA PRO A 107 7.98 14.46 12.23
C PRO A 107 9.22 14.33 13.11
N THR A 108 9.03 14.20 14.43
CA THR A 108 10.11 14.18 15.44
C THR A 108 10.16 12.88 16.22
N SER A 109 9.47 11.82 15.78
CA SER A 109 9.36 10.55 16.51
C SER A 109 9.31 9.35 15.56
N ILE A 110 9.31 8.14 16.14
CA ILE A 110 9.10 6.89 15.42
C ILE A 110 7.68 6.89 14.84
N SER A 111 7.56 6.67 13.53
CA SER A 111 6.25 6.53 12.88
C SER A 111 5.52 5.28 13.34
N TYR A 112 4.19 5.30 13.36
CA TYR A 112 3.40 4.11 13.69
C TYR A 112 2.82 3.50 12.44
N VAL A 113 2.83 2.17 12.35
CA VAL A 113 2.17 1.41 11.28
C VAL A 113 1.08 0.57 11.91
N LEU A 114 -0.17 0.86 11.57
CA LEU A 114 -1.34 0.18 12.07
C LEU A 114 -1.84 -0.77 10.98
N ILE A 115 -2.14 -2.00 11.38
CA ILE A 115 -2.77 -3.01 10.54
C ILE A 115 -4.10 -3.37 11.19
N ILE A 116 -5.19 -3.06 10.51
CA ILE A 116 -6.55 -3.19 11.02
C ILE A 116 -7.28 -4.26 10.21
N GLU A 117 -7.52 -5.41 10.82
CA GLU A 117 -8.27 -6.51 10.20
C GLU A 117 -9.76 -6.33 10.46
N VAL A 118 -10.50 -5.83 9.47
CA VAL A 118 -11.88 -5.38 9.69
C VAL A 118 -12.84 -6.51 10.06
N CYS A 119 -12.52 -7.75 9.71
CA CYS A 119 -13.30 -8.94 10.07
C CYS A 119 -13.06 -9.42 11.51
N HIS A 120 -12.04 -8.89 12.20
CA HIS A 120 -11.67 -9.28 13.56
C HIS A 120 -11.83 -8.13 14.56
N LEU A 121 -12.67 -7.14 14.22
CA LEU A 121 -12.96 -6.02 15.10
C LEU A 121 -13.92 -6.43 16.22
N PRO A 122 -13.87 -5.75 17.38
CA PRO A 122 -14.88 -5.93 18.42
C PRO A 122 -16.29 -5.59 17.91
N PRO A 123 -17.35 -6.12 18.54
CA PRO A 123 -18.72 -5.71 18.29
C PRO A 123 -18.94 -4.20 18.42
N ILE A 124 -19.84 -3.65 17.59
CA ILE A 124 -20.08 -2.19 17.48
C ILE A 124 -20.45 -1.52 18.81
N HIS A 125 -21.08 -2.25 19.72
CA HIS A 125 -21.52 -1.71 21.02
C HIS A 125 -20.42 -1.72 22.09
N GLU A 126 -19.26 -2.32 21.83
CA GLU A 126 -18.16 -2.35 22.79
C GLU A 126 -17.36 -1.04 22.79
N THR A 127 -16.84 -0.68 23.97
CA THR A 127 -16.00 0.52 24.17
C THR A 127 -14.80 0.52 23.24
N THR A 128 -14.14 -0.63 23.08
CA THR A 128 -12.99 -0.79 22.21
C THR A 128 -13.33 -0.47 20.76
N PHE A 129 -14.49 -0.89 20.25
CA PHE A 129 -14.94 -0.49 18.90
C PHE A 129 -15.17 1.02 18.80
N GLN A 130 -15.78 1.64 19.81
CA GLN A 130 -16.00 3.09 19.82
C GLN A 130 -14.68 3.88 19.81
N LEU A 131 -13.63 3.38 20.48
CA LEU A 131 -12.30 3.97 20.43
C LEU A 131 -11.66 3.84 19.04
N ILE A 132 -11.81 2.68 18.37
CA ILE A 132 -11.34 2.53 16.98
C ILE A 132 -12.08 3.51 16.06
N LYS A 133 -13.40 3.66 16.23
CA LYS A 133 -14.20 4.65 15.48
C LYS A 133 -13.76 6.09 15.77
N GLN A 134 -13.44 6.42 17.02
CA GLN A 134 -12.90 7.73 17.40
C GLN A 134 -11.55 7.99 16.75
N PHE A 135 -10.69 6.97 16.67
CA PHE A 135 -9.41 7.06 15.96
C PHE A 135 -9.64 7.45 14.49
N PHE A 136 -10.55 6.78 13.77
CA PHE A 136 -10.87 7.15 12.38
C PHE A 136 -11.50 8.54 12.25
N THR A 137 -12.36 8.93 13.20
CA THR A 137 -12.92 10.29 13.24
C THR A 137 -11.81 11.35 13.39
N THR A 138 -10.76 11.04 14.15
CA THR A 138 -9.59 11.91 14.32
C THR A 138 -8.72 11.92 13.06
N LEU A 139 -8.54 10.77 12.41
CA LEU A 139 -7.77 10.62 11.17
C LEU A 139 -8.36 11.46 10.03
N PHE A 140 -9.67 11.40 9.85
CA PHE A 140 -10.40 12.14 8.81
C PHE A 140 -10.80 13.57 9.22
N SER A 141 -10.23 14.09 10.30
CA SER A 141 -10.49 15.48 10.71
C SER A 141 -9.85 16.49 9.75
N SER A 142 -10.39 17.71 9.73
CA SER A 142 -9.85 18.80 8.93
C SER A 142 -8.39 19.11 9.28
N GLY A 143 -7.57 19.42 8.28
CA GLY A 143 -6.15 19.76 8.48
C GLY A 143 -5.22 18.55 8.52
N LYS A 144 -5.76 17.33 8.39
CA LYS A 144 -5.00 16.10 8.14
C LYS A 144 -4.85 15.89 6.63
N THR A 145 -3.67 15.44 6.20
CA THR A 145 -3.38 15.06 4.82
C THR A 145 -3.18 13.55 4.75
N ILE A 146 -3.93 12.89 3.88
CA ILE A 146 -3.92 11.45 3.70
C ILE A 146 -3.38 11.15 2.30
N TYR A 147 -2.28 10.40 2.24
CA TYR A 147 -1.71 9.88 1.01
C TYR A 147 -2.22 8.46 0.80
N ILE A 148 -2.86 8.20 -0.33
CA ILE A 148 -3.40 6.87 -0.67
C ILE A 148 -2.71 6.37 -1.92
N TRP A 149 -2.42 5.06 -1.95
CA TRP A 149 -1.94 4.39 -3.14
C TRP A 149 -3.12 3.95 -4.01
N GLY A 150 -3.64 4.86 -4.84
CA GLY A 150 -4.84 4.63 -5.64
C GLY A 150 -5.90 5.69 -5.38
N GLU A 151 -7.15 5.36 -5.70
CA GLU A 151 -8.26 6.29 -5.54
C GLU A 151 -8.86 6.18 -4.14
N ILE A 152 -9.23 7.32 -3.56
CA ILE A 152 -9.84 7.30 -2.23
C ILE A 152 -11.19 6.57 -2.19
N ASP A 153 -11.84 6.43 -3.35
CA ASP A 153 -13.10 5.70 -3.48
C ASP A 153 -12.97 4.22 -3.08
N GLU A 154 -11.76 3.66 -2.97
CA GLU A 154 -11.53 2.33 -2.41
C GLU A 154 -11.98 2.22 -0.94
N LEU A 155 -11.99 3.32 -0.18
CA LEU A 155 -12.52 3.37 1.18
C LEU A 155 -14.05 3.27 1.25
N ASN A 156 -14.77 3.46 0.15
CA ASN A 156 -16.23 3.44 0.15
C ASN A 156 -16.77 2.08 0.60
N ASP A 157 -16.12 0.98 0.18
CA ASP A 157 -16.49 -0.38 0.56
C ASP A 157 -16.38 -0.60 2.08
N PHE A 158 -15.43 0.08 2.72
CA PHE A 158 -15.16 -0.01 4.16
C PHE A 158 -16.15 0.75 5.02
N THR A 159 -16.97 1.64 4.47
CA THR A 159 -17.99 2.38 5.24
C THR A 159 -19.04 1.46 5.87
N THR A 160 -19.25 0.28 5.28
CA THR A 160 -20.14 -0.77 5.80
C THR A 160 -19.70 -1.31 7.17
N THR A 161 -18.43 -1.13 7.54
CA THR A 161 -17.90 -1.54 8.85
C THR A 161 -18.37 -0.65 10.00
N GLY A 162 -18.88 0.56 9.70
CA GLY A 162 -19.29 1.54 10.72
C GLY A 162 -18.15 2.30 11.39
N LEU A 163 -16.90 2.12 10.94
CA LEU A 163 -15.71 2.82 11.44
C LEU A 163 -15.67 4.31 11.05
N PHE A 164 -16.21 4.64 9.88
CA PHE A 164 -16.28 6.00 9.34
C PHE A 164 -17.36 6.09 8.26
N THR A 165 -17.70 7.32 7.86
CA THR A 165 -18.71 7.61 6.83
C THR A 165 -18.09 8.14 5.55
N LEU A 166 -18.86 8.10 4.45
CA LEU A 166 -18.49 8.73 3.17
C LEU A 166 -18.18 10.22 3.32
N ASP A 167 -18.93 10.94 4.16
CA ASP A 167 -18.73 12.36 4.36
C ASP A 167 -17.39 12.66 5.05
N GLN A 168 -16.99 11.82 6.01
CA GLN A 168 -15.67 11.94 6.66
C GLN A 168 -14.54 11.77 5.64
N ILE A 169 -14.64 10.78 4.76
CA ILE A 169 -13.66 10.53 3.70
C ILE A 169 -13.55 11.72 2.72
N LYS A 170 -14.68 12.31 2.35
CA LYS A 170 -14.70 13.44 1.38
C LYS A 170 -14.16 14.74 1.95
N LEU A 171 -14.22 14.92 3.27
CA LEU A 171 -13.75 16.13 3.94
C LEU A 171 -12.23 16.12 4.20
N SER A 172 -11.58 14.95 4.14
CA SER A 172 -10.14 14.89 4.30
C SER A 172 -9.39 15.43 3.07
N ASN A 173 -8.20 15.96 3.29
CA ASN A 173 -7.32 16.35 2.19
C ASN A 173 -6.59 15.10 1.71
N ASN A 174 -6.94 14.62 0.51
CA ASN A 174 -6.49 13.32 0.02
C ASN A 174 -5.64 13.48 -1.24
N ASN A 175 -4.45 12.88 -1.21
CA ASN A 175 -3.50 12.91 -2.31
C ASN A 175 -3.32 11.49 -2.86
N ASN A 176 -3.50 11.32 -4.17
CA ASN A 176 -3.18 10.08 -4.85
C ASN A 176 -1.66 9.99 -5.06
N PHE A 177 -0.99 9.21 -4.21
CA PHE A 177 0.46 9.07 -4.22
C PHE A 177 0.97 8.35 -5.48
N GLN A 178 0.12 7.54 -6.11
CA GLN A 178 0.46 6.86 -7.35
C GLN A 178 0.67 7.87 -8.49
N ASP A 179 -0.17 8.90 -8.56
CA ASP A 179 -0.06 9.93 -9.60
C ASP A 179 1.12 10.87 -9.34
N GLU A 180 1.33 11.28 -8.08
CA GLU A 180 2.54 12.03 -7.70
C GLU A 180 3.81 11.26 -8.04
N PHE A 181 3.82 9.94 -7.80
CA PHE A 181 4.94 9.07 -8.14
C PHE A 181 5.14 8.97 -9.66
N LYS A 182 4.08 8.78 -10.45
CA LYS A 182 4.16 8.76 -11.92
C LYS A 182 4.77 10.06 -12.44
N ASP A 183 4.31 11.20 -11.94
CA ASP A 183 4.81 12.51 -12.33
C ASP A 183 6.29 12.69 -11.97
N TYR A 184 6.67 12.33 -10.74
CA TYR A 184 8.06 12.35 -10.31
C TYR A 184 8.94 11.46 -11.21
N TRP A 185 8.47 10.23 -11.47
CA TRP A 185 9.18 9.25 -12.26
C TRP A 185 9.37 9.73 -13.70
N THR A 186 8.30 10.20 -14.36
CA THR A 186 8.37 10.73 -15.73
C THR A 186 9.31 11.93 -15.83
N LYS A 187 9.34 12.82 -14.82
CA LYS A 187 10.27 13.96 -14.80
C LYS A 187 11.73 13.55 -14.63
N LYS A 188 12.02 12.55 -13.79
CA LYS A 188 13.39 12.10 -13.50
C LYS A 188 13.92 11.08 -14.51
N HIS A 189 13.01 10.37 -15.16
CA HIS A 189 13.30 9.32 -16.13
C HIS A 189 12.45 9.55 -17.37
N PRO A 190 12.68 10.66 -18.12
CA PRO A 190 11.94 10.91 -19.34
C PRO A 190 12.09 9.68 -20.23
N HIS A 191 10.95 9.06 -20.57
CA HIS A 191 10.94 7.94 -21.48
C HIS A 191 11.70 8.39 -22.73
N GLN A 192 12.79 7.69 -23.08
CA GLN A 192 13.38 7.85 -24.39
C GLN A 192 12.27 7.51 -25.37
N THR A 193 11.65 8.54 -25.94
CA THR A 193 10.73 8.38 -27.04
C THR A 193 11.56 7.72 -28.12
N ILE A 194 11.33 6.42 -28.34
CA ILE A 194 11.88 5.74 -29.50
C ILE A 194 11.21 6.44 -30.67
N LEU A 195 11.91 7.43 -31.24
CA LEU A 195 11.61 7.97 -32.55
C LEU A 195 11.75 6.78 -33.50
N TRP A 196 10.63 6.14 -33.79
CA TRP A 196 10.50 5.35 -35.01
C TRP A 196 10.61 6.36 -36.15
N ALA A 197 11.84 6.55 -36.62
CA ALA A 197 12.11 7.27 -37.85
C ALA A 197 11.30 6.58 -38.96
N ILE A 198 10.38 7.35 -39.54
CA ILE A 198 9.68 7.04 -40.79
C ILE A 198 10.69 7.11 -41.94
#